data_AF-A0A923BHQ6-F1
#
_entry.id   AF-A0A923BHQ6-F1
#
_cell.length_a   1.000
_cell.length_b   1.000
_cell.length_c   1.000
_cell.angle_alpha   90.00
_cell.angle_beta   90.00
_cell.angle_gamma   90.00
#
_symmetry.space_group_name_H-M   'P 1'
#
loop_
_entity.id
_entity.type
_entity.pdbx_description
1 polymer ?
#
loop_
_entity_poly.entity_id
_entity_poly.type
_entity_poly.pdbx_seq_one_letter_code
_entity_poly.pdbx_strand_id
1 'polypeptide(L)'
;MLDLERFARLPDAKPPMMRSRTLLMYDAPGNAVESYALLKEKLVAAYWRELPGGTISAEYGSANGFFRRGNHALTLSLSKGSQPDTVSVTMQHHGDVDLSKLPLPKDAESVYRFPNTAGYVTTLALDETAKAFGDAMTAAGWSVYESSPGSTTYRRGPQTVQVSISSAPAQGGKTMMQLSPQLLPVDLPIPPNAEGVRFSHRPVELNFEHPGDWNEVAKFYQAELPRLGWKPTTENLIENENDAFQIYRNAEQALAQLKVETRGGKTQATLEYQSPTVFEENEQRFQEFRKKQEAEKAAKP
;
A
#
# COMPACT_ATOMS: atom_id res chain seq x y z
N MET A 1 -5.89 4.58 14.89
CA MET A 1 -5.81 4.37 13.43
C MET A 1 -7.07 3.66 12.98
N LEU A 2 -7.67 4.01 11.83
CA LEU A 2 -8.81 3.26 11.30
C LEU A 2 -8.29 1.97 10.64
N ASP A 3 -8.83 0.83 11.04
CA ASP A 3 -8.54 -0.45 10.43
C ASP A 3 -9.57 -0.72 9.32
N LEU A 4 -9.16 -0.54 8.07
CA LEU A 4 -10.03 -0.77 6.91
C LEU A 4 -10.32 -2.24 6.65
N GLU A 5 -9.53 -3.15 7.22
CA GLU A 5 -9.76 -4.59 7.12
C GLU A 5 -11.06 -4.99 7.81
N ARG A 6 -11.34 -4.32 8.94
CA ARG A 6 -12.52 -4.53 9.80
C ARG A 6 -13.64 -3.53 9.55
N PHE A 7 -13.47 -2.58 8.62
CA PHE A 7 -14.47 -1.57 8.35
C PHE A 7 -15.73 -2.17 7.73
N ALA A 8 -16.90 -1.76 8.24
CA ALA A 8 -18.17 -2.33 7.83
C ALA A 8 -18.52 -1.96 6.38
N ARG A 9 -18.58 -2.98 5.53
CA ARG A 9 -18.95 -2.87 4.11
C ARG A 9 -20.44 -2.55 3.93
N LEU A 10 -20.83 -2.29 2.69
CA LEU A 10 -22.24 -2.22 2.28
C LEU A 10 -22.91 -3.60 2.39
N PRO A 11 -24.24 -3.67 2.58
CA PRO A 11 -24.99 -4.92 2.53
C PRO A 11 -24.73 -5.69 1.23
N ASP A 12 -24.73 -7.02 1.31
CA ASP A 12 -24.56 -7.93 0.17
C ASP A 12 -23.29 -7.68 -0.68
N ALA A 13 -22.29 -7.03 -0.09
CA ALA A 13 -21.00 -6.79 -0.74
C ALA A 13 -20.31 -8.12 -1.09
N LYS A 14 -19.82 -8.21 -2.33
CA LYS A 14 -18.97 -9.31 -2.80
C LYS A 14 -17.68 -9.39 -1.95
N PRO A 15 -17.00 -10.54 -1.91
CA PRO A 15 -15.67 -10.62 -1.31
C PRO A 15 -14.74 -9.50 -1.83
N PRO A 16 -13.92 -8.89 -0.97
CA PRO A 16 -13.08 -7.78 -1.39
C PRO A 16 -12.06 -8.23 -2.44
N MET A 17 -11.82 -7.33 -3.40
CA MET A 17 -10.71 -7.43 -4.33
C MET A 17 -9.41 -7.10 -3.59
N MET A 18 -9.34 -5.97 -2.88
CA MET A 18 -8.23 -5.62 -1.99
C MET A 18 -8.74 -5.52 -0.56
N ARG A 19 -8.01 -6.09 0.39
CA ARG A 19 -8.29 -5.94 1.81
C ARG A 19 -6.99 -5.90 2.59
N SER A 20 -6.81 -4.83 3.34
CA SER A 20 -5.73 -4.63 4.30
C SER A 20 -6.15 -3.54 5.29
N ARG A 21 -5.33 -3.29 6.30
CA ARG A 21 -5.52 -2.19 7.26
C ARG A 21 -5.65 -0.82 6.62
N THR A 22 -5.06 -0.61 5.44
CA THR A 22 -4.94 0.71 4.80
C THR A 22 -5.62 0.81 3.44
N LEU A 23 -6.16 -0.29 2.92
CA LEU A 23 -6.88 -0.32 1.65
C LEU A 23 -8.00 -1.35 1.72
N LEU A 24 -9.22 -0.91 1.37
CA LEU A 24 -10.38 -1.77 1.18
C LEU A 24 -11.00 -1.47 -0.18
N MET A 25 -11.10 -2.50 -1.02
CA MET A 25 -11.67 -2.40 -2.36
C MET A 25 -12.61 -3.57 -2.62
N TYR A 26 -13.87 -3.29 -2.93
CA TYR A 26 -14.90 -4.32 -3.15
C TYR A 26 -16.03 -3.79 -4.03
N ASP A 27 -16.83 -4.71 -4.57
CA ASP A 27 -18.08 -4.38 -5.27
C ASP A 27 -19.28 -4.71 -4.39
N ALA A 28 -20.33 -3.92 -4.47
CA ALA A 28 -21.62 -4.16 -3.82
C ALA A 28 -22.79 -3.78 -4.73
N PRO A 29 -23.99 -4.33 -4.51
CA PRO A 29 -25.20 -3.85 -5.18
C PRO A 29 -25.48 -2.37 -4.89
N GLY A 30 -25.99 -1.64 -5.89
CA GLY A 30 -26.43 -0.25 -5.75
C GLY A 30 -25.64 0.75 -6.62
N ASN A 31 -25.81 2.03 -6.33
CA ASN A 31 -25.19 3.14 -7.06
C ASN A 31 -24.26 3.98 -6.18
N ALA A 32 -23.39 4.77 -6.81
CA ALA A 32 -22.37 5.56 -6.13
C ALA A 32 -22.92 6.63 -5.17
N VAL A 33 -24.05 7.28 -5.49
CA VAL A 33 -24.56 8.42 -4.70
C VAL A 33 -25.12 7.94 -3.36
N GLU A 34 -26.02 6.97 -3.39
CA GLU A 34 -26.64 6.42 -2.17
C GLU A 34 -25.61 5.66 -1.33
N SER A 35 -24.76 4.86 -1.98
CA SER A 35 -23.70 4.12 -1.29
C SER A 35 -22.68 5.04 -0.62
N TYR A 36 -22.36 6.17 -1.24
CA TYR A 36 -21.47 7.17 -0.64
C TYR A 36 -22.10 7.78 0.61
N ALA A 37 -23.39 8.12 0.58
CA ALA A 37 -24.09 8.68 1.75
C ALA A 37 -24.05 7.72 2.94
N LEU A 38 -24.31 6.42 2.71
CA LEU A 38 -24.26 5.38 3.74
C LEU A 38 -22.84 5.21 4.32
N LEU A 39 -21.81 5.14 3.47
CA LEU A 39 -20.42 4.98 3.92
C LEU A 39 -19.89 6.24 4.63
N LYS A 40 -20.30 7.43 4.16
CA LYS A 40 -20.02 8.70 4.83
C LYS A 40 -20.58 8.72 6.25
N GLU A 41 -21.82 8.28 6.45
CA GLU A 41 -22.42 8.20 7.79
C GLU A 41 -21.59 7.29 8.72
N LYS A 42 -21.17 6.11 8.23
CA LYS A 42 -20.30 5.20 8.99
C LYS A 42 -18.94 5.83 9.33
N LEU A 43 -18.35 6.58 8.40
CA LEU A 43 -17.10 7.31 8.63
C LEU A 43 -17.26 8.40 9.69
N VAL A 44 -18.33 9.19 9.60
CA VAL A 44 -18.65 10.23 10.59
C VAL A 44 -18.88 9.62 11.97
N ALA A 45 -19.61 8.51 12.06
CA ALA A 45 -19.78 7.76 13.30
C ALA A 45 -18.44 7.22 13.86
N ALA A 46 -17.47 6.94 13.00
CA ALA A 46 -16.10 6.58 13.36
C ALA A 46 -15.17 7.80 13.61
N TYR A 47 -15.75 8.98 13.81
CA TYR A 47 -15.08 10.27 14.07
C TYR A 47 -14.21 10.78 12.92
N TRP A 48 -14.53 10.42 11.68
CA TRP A 48 -13.90 10.98 10.49
C TRP A 48 -14.73 12.15 9.98
N ARG A 49 -14.10 13.32 9.87
CA ARG A 49 -14.73 14.53 9.33
C ARG A 49 -14.46 14.60 7.83
N GLU A 50 -15.51 14.77 7.05
CA GLU A 50 -15.39 15.06 5.62
C GLU A 50 -14.74 16.43 5.40
N LEU A 51 -13.92 16.54 4.37
CA LEU A 51 -13.24 17.74 3.95
C LEU A 51 -13.81 18.24 2.62
N PRO A 52 -13.73 19.55 2.34
CA PRO A 52 -14.09 20.09 1.04
C PRO A 52 -13.26 19.48 -0.10
N GLY A 53 -13.79 19.55 -1.33
CA GLY A 53 -13.12 19.09 -2.54
C GLY A 53 -13.58 17.72 -3.06
N GLY A 54 -14.46 17.03 -2.32
CA GLY A 54 -15.16 15.85 -2.83
C GLY A 54 -16.09 16.18 -4.00
N THR A 55 -16.40 15.17 -4.81
CA THR A 55 -17.27 15.29 -5.98
C THR A 55 -18.31 14.19 -5.95
N ILE A 56 -19.57 14.52 -6.21
CA ILE A 56 -20.66 13.54 -6.33
C ILE A 56 -21.36 13.81 -7.66
N SER A 57 -21.41 12.81 -8.53
CA SER A 57 -22.08 12.90 -9.82
C SER A 57 -22.95 11.66 -10.06
N ALA A 58 -24.27 11.89 -10.06
CA ALA A 58 -25.24 10.87 -10.47
C ALA A 58 -25.07 10.52 -11.96
N GLU A 59 -24.83 11.52 -12.81
CA GLU A 59 -24.63 11.37 -14.25
C GLU A 59 -23.45 10.44 -14.57
N TYR A 60 -22.31 10.67 -13.92
CA TYR A 60 -21.12 9.84 -14.12
C TYR A 60 -21.12 8.57 -13.26
N GLY A 61 -22.12 8.39 -12.39
CA GLY A 61 -22.19 7.27 -11.45
C GLY A 61 -20.94 7.18 -10.56
N SER A 62 -20.47 8.32 -10.05
CA SER A 62 -19.26 8.39 -9.23
C SER A 62 -19.43 9.31 -8.03
N ALA A 63 -18.72 9.00 -6.95
CA ALA A 63 -18.66 9.83 -5.75
C ALA A 63 -17.28 9.73 -5.09
N ASN A 64 -16.64 10.84 -4.81
CA ASN A 64 -15.32 10.95 -4.21
C ASN A 64 -15.37 11.86 -2.99
N GLY A 65 -14.73 11.44 -1.91
CA GLY A 65 -14.68 12.16 -0.65
C GLY A 65 -13.32 12.11 -0.01
N PHE A 66 -12.97 13.20 0.66
CA PHE A 66 -11.79 13.29 1.50
C PHE A 66 -12.22 13.37 2.95
N PHE A 67 -11.58 12.59 3.81
CA PHE A 67 -11.91 12.51 5.22
C PHE A 67 -10.65 12.68 6.06
N ARG A 68 -10.81 13.27 7.25
CA ARG A 68 -9.71 13.48 8.20
C ARG A 68 -10.13 13.17 9.63
N ARG A 69 -9.20 12.56 10.37
CA ARG A 69 -9.29 12.33 11.81
C ARG A 69 -7.92 12.61 12.44
N GLY A 70 -7.82 13.67 13.23
CA GLY A 70 -6.52 14.19 13.66
C GLY A 70 -5.66 14.55 12.43
N ASN A 71 -4.43 14.05 12.37
CA ASN A 71 -3.55 14.23 11.21
C ASN A 71 -3.79 13.19 10.11
N HIS A 72 -4.58 12.15 10.37
CA HIS A 72 -4.77 11.07 9.41
C HIS A 72 -5.75 11.45 8.30
N ALA A 73 -5.39 11.15 7.05
CA ALA A 73 -6.22 11.34 5.86
C ALA A 73 -6.73 10.02 5.29
N LEU A 74 -7.94 10.05 4.76
CA LEU A 74 -8.61 8.91 4.12
C LEU A 74 -9.34 9.41 2.86
N THR A 75 -9.30 8.65 1.77
CA THR A 75 -10.17 8.85 0.62
C THR A 75 -11.25 7.77 0.56
N LEU A 76 -12.46 8.17 0.18
CA LEU A 76 -13.55 7.28 -0.20
C LEU A 76 -13.90 7.58 -1.66
N SER A 77 -13.72 6.60 -2.54
CA SER A 77 -14.04 6.72 -3.96
C SER A 77 -15.02 5.61 -4.35
N LEU A 78 -16.09 5.99 -5.05
CA LEU A 78 -17.08 5.09 -5.61
C LEU A 78 -17.22 5.36 -7.09
N SER A 79 -17.31 4.28 -7.86
CA SER A 79 -17.54 4.29 -9.31
C SER A 79 -18.45 3.14 -9.70
N LYS A 80 -18.86 3.07 -10.97
CA LYS A 80 -19.56 1.90 -11.51
C LYS A 80 -18.75 0.62 -11.24
N GLY A 81 -19.43 -0.43 -10.77
CA GLY A 81 -18.84 -1.72 -10.44
C GLY A 81 -18.55 -2.58 -11.67
N SER A 82 -18.00 -3.78 -11.44
CA SER A 82 -17.66 -4.74 -12.49
C SER A 82 -18.87 -5.38 -13.18
N GLN A 83 -20.06 -5.25 -12.60
CA GLN A 83 -21.32 -5.80 -13.13
C GLN A 83 -22.39 -4.70 -13.20
N PRO A 84 -23.43 -4.87 -14.05
CA PRO A 84 -24.61 -4.01 -14.01
C PRO A 84 -25.17 -3.90 -12.58
N ASP A 85 -25.69 -2.73 -12.25
CA ASP A 85 -26.33 -2.43 -10.95
C ASP A 85 -25.44 -2.64 -9.71
N THR A 86 -24.11 -2.60 -9.91
CA THR A 86 -23.14 -2.63 -8.82
C THR A 86 -22.31 -1.36 -8.78
N VAL A 87 -21.81 -1.06 -7.58
CA VAL A 87 -20.86 0.02 -7.30
C VAL A 87 -19.54 -0.58 -6.83
N SER A 88 -18.44 -0.08 -7.37
CA SER A 88 -17.10 -0.35 -6.83
C SER A 88 -16.78 0.67 -5.76
N VAL A 89 -16.35 0.20 -4.59
CA VAL A 89 -15.98 1.02 -3.44
C VAL A 89 -14.48 0.87 -3.22
N THR A 90 -13.76 2.00 -3.17
CA THR A 90 -12.36 2.06 -2.76
C THR A 90 -12.21 3.00 -1.56
N MET A 91 -11.68 2.49 -0.47
CA MET A 91 -11.29 3.25 0.71
C MET A 91 -9.78 3.12 0.90
N GLN A 92 -9.08 4.25 0.99
CA GLN A 92 -7.63 4.25 1.17
C GLN A 92 -7.22 5.19 2.29
N HIS A 93 -6.49 4.64 3.25
CA HIS A 93 -5.90 5.38 4.36
C HIS A 93 -4.51 5.88 3.95
N HIS A 94 -4.32 7.20 3.93
CA HIS A 94 -3.09 7.84 3.42
C HIS A 94 -2.03 8.12 4.50
N GLY A 95 -2.38 7.90 5.77
CA GLY A 95 -1.46 8.18 6.86
C GLY A 95 -1.60 9.60 7.36
N ASP A 96 -0.56 10.09 8.04
CA ASP A 96 -0.50 11.38 8.71
C ASP A 96 0.52 12.34 8.06
N VAL A 97 0.94 12.05 6.84
CA VAL A 97 1.87 12.88 6.09
C VAL A 97 1.17 14.17 5.65
N ASP A 98 1.70 15.30 6.13
CA ASP A 98 1.33 16.63 5.65
C ASP A 98 2.20 17.00 4.44
N LEU A 99 1.64 16.86 3.23
CA LEU A 99 2.33 17.15 1.97
C LEU A 99 2.77 18.61 1.82
N SER A 100 2.27 19.53 2.66
CA SER A 100 2.69 20.93 2.66
C SER A 100 3.93 21.19 3.52
N LYS A 101 4.31 20.23 4.37
CA LYS A 101 5.48 20.31 5.26
C LYS A 101 6.67 19.49 4.76
N LEU A 102 6.55 18.87 3.59
CA LEU A 102 7.67 18.22 2.94
C LEU A 102 8.70 19.28 2.50
N PRO A 103 10.00 18.93 2.42
CA PRO A 103 11.06 19.87 2.09
C PRO A 103 11.10 20.19 0.59
N LEU A 104 10.12 20.97 0.14
CA LEU A 104 9.97 21.40 -1.26
C LEU A 104 11.11 22.36 -1.68
N PRO A 105 11.41 22.46 -2.99
CA PRO A 105 12.24 23.53 -3.53
C PRO A 105 11.74 24.91 -3.06
N LYS A 106 12.67 25.85 -2.83
CA LYS A 106 12.34 27.17 -2.24
C LYS A 106 11.38 27.99 -3.10
N ASP A 107 11.44 27.82 -4.41
CA ASP A 107 10.61 28.51 -5.41
C ASP A 107 9.37 27.68 -5.81
N ALA A 108 9.10 26.57 -5.13
CA ALA A 108 7.98 25.70 -5.46
C ALA A 108 6.63 26.38 -5.14
N GLU A 109 5.78 26.50 -6.16
CA GLU A 109 4.43 27.06 -6.07
C GLU A 109 3.39 25.94 -6.12
N SER A 110 2.39 25.99 -5.23
CA SER A 110 1.30 25.01 -5.20
C SER A 110 0.35 25.20 -6.38
N VAL A 111 0.17 24.17 -7.20
CA VAL A 111 -0.89 24.11 -8.24
C VAL A 111 -2.21 23.63 -7.63
N TYR A 112 -2.17 22.54 -6.86
CA TYR A 112 -3.31 22.00 -6.16
C TYR A 112 -2.87 21.25 -4.91
N ARG A 113 -3.76 21.15 -3.92
CA ARG A 113 -3.50 20.41 -2.67
C ARG A 113 -4.77 19.73 -2.17
N PHE A 114 -4.72 18.42 -2.12
CA PHE A 114 -5.70 17.55 -1.49
C PHE A 114 -5.01 16.70 -0.41
N PRO A 115 -5.76 16.11 0.53
CA PRO A 115 -5.17 15.30 1.60
C PRO A 115 -4.35 14.09 1.11
N ASN A 116 -4.66 13.56 -0.07
CA ASN A 116 -4.03 12.38 -0.67
C ASN A 116 -3.12 12.71 -1.86
N THR A 117 -3.03 13.97 -2.28
CA THR A 117 -2.15 14.36 -3.38
C THR A 117 -1.89 15.87 -3.38
N ALA A 118 -0.68 16.27 -3.72
CA ALA A 118 -0.32 17.67 -3.88
C ALA A 118 0.55 17.85 -5.13
N GLY A 119 0.27 18.92 -5.87
CA GLY A 119 0.99 19.29 -7.06
C GLY A 119 1.72 20.62 -6.86
N TYR A 120 3.01 20.65 -7.17
CA TYR A 120 3.85 21.85 -7.09
C TYR A 120 4.60 22.07 -8.40
N VAL A 121 4.81 23.33 -8.78
CA VAL A 121 5.67 23.71 -9.91
C VAL A 121 6.88 24.49 -9.41
N THR A 122 8.04 24.23 -10.01
CA THR A 122 9.31 24.92 -9.72
C THR A 122 9.99 25.32 -11.03
N THR A 123 10.84 26.33 -10.97
CA THR A 123 11.67 26.77 -12.10
C THR A 123 12.95 25.96 -12.26
N LEU A 124 13.30 25.14 -11.26
CA LEU A 124 14.45 24.23 -11.34
C LEU A 124 14.26 23.22 -12.48
N ALA A 125 15.36 22.82 -13.11
CA ALA A 125 15.34 21.75 -14.12
C ALA A 125 14.95 20.40 -13.49
N LEU A 126 14.57 19.41 -14.30
CA LEU A 126 14.12 18.09 -13.82
C LEU A 126 15.13 17.41 -12.89
N ASP A 127 16.38 17.27 -13.35
CA ASP A 127 17.43 16.59 -12.60
C ASP A 127 17.83 17.37 -11.34
N GLU A 128 17.83 18.70 -11.42
CA GLU A 128 18.09 19.57 -10.27
C GLU A 128 16.98 19.48 -9.22
N THR A 129 15.72 19.45 -9.66
CA THR A 129 14.56 19.25 -8.79
C THR A 129 14.62 17.91 -8.09
N ALA A 130 14.88 16.83 -8.83
CA ALA A 130 14.97 15.48 -8.28
C ALA A 130 16.09 15.37 -7.26
N LYS A 131 17.28 15.92 -7.57
CA LYS A 131 18.42 15.95 -6.64
C LYS A 131 18.12 16.78 -5.40
N ALA A 132 17.68 18.02 -5.55
CA ALA A 132 17.45 18.93 -4.44
C ALA A 132 16.37 18.39 -3.49
N PHE A 133 15.26 17.88 -4.04
CA PHE A 133 14.19 17.29 -3.23
C PHE A 133 14.65 15.98 -2.55
N GLY A 134 15.38 15.11 -3.26
CA GLY A 134 15.90 13.86 -2.70
C GLY A 134 16.91 14.07 -1.57
N ASP A 135 17.86 15.00 -1.74
CA ASP A 135 18.82 15.37 -0.70
C ASP A 135 18.09 15.92 0.54
N ALA A 136 17.08 16.76 0.33
CA ALA A 136 16.31 17.36 1.42
C ALA A 136 15.39 16.35 2.14
N MET A 137 14.76 15.42 1.42
CA MET A 137 14.01 14.31 2.00
C MET A 137 14.92 13.42 2.86
N THR A 138 16.13 13.12 2.36
CA THR A 138 17.13 12.35 3.10
C THR A 138 17.55 13.07 4.39
N ALA A 139 17.85 14.37 4.31
CA ALA A 139 18.14 15.20 5.47
C ALA A 139 16.98 15.27 6.47
N ALA A 140 15.73 15.13 6.01
CA ALA A 140 14.52 15.07 6.83
C ALA A 140 14.20 13.66 7.38
N GLY A 141 15.12 12.71 7.24
CA GLY A 141 15.01 11.36 7.79
C GLY A 141 14.14 10.41 6.98
N TRP A 142 13.92 10.70 5.70
CA TRP A 142 13.32 9.75 4.76
C TRP A 142 14.38 8.95 4.04
N SER A 143 14.06 7.72 3.65
CA SER A 143 14.94 6.89 2.83
C SER A 143 14.25 6.55 1.51
N VAL A 144 15.02 6.42 0.43
CA VAL A 144 14.49 5.91 -0.83
C VAL A 144 14.00 4.49 -0.61
N TYR A 145 12.74 4.26 -0.95
CA TYR A 145 12.07 2.98 -0.82
C TYR A 145 11.96 2.29 -2.16
N GLU A 146 11.53 3.01 -3.20
CA GLU A 146 11.49 2.53 -4.57
C GLU A 146 11.91 3.65 -5.51
N SER A 147 12.51 3.31 -6.64
CA SER A 147 12.82 4.27 -7.70
C SER A 147 12.56 3.68 -9.07
N SER A 148 11.87 4.44 -9.90
CA SER A 148 11.59 4.15 -11.30
C SER A 148 11.82 5.41 -12.15
N PRO A 149 12.00 5.29 -13.48
CA PRO A 149 12.15 6.48 -14.32
C PRO A 149 11.01 7.49 -14.09
N GLY A 150 11.36 8.70 -13.66
CA GLY A 150 10.41 9.80 -13.41
C GLY A 150 9.64 9.74 -12.08
N SER A 151 9.86 8.74 -11.22
CA SER A 151 9.17 8.62 -9.93
C SER A 151 10.02 7.93 -8.86
N THR A 152 10.09 8.55 -7.67
CA THR A 152 10.78 8.01 -6.49
C THR A 152 9.82 7.95 -5.32
N THR A 153 9.76 6.80 -4.64
CA THR A 153 9.00 6.62 -3.41
C THR A 153 9.96 6.73 -2.24
N TYR A 154 9.66 7.62 -1.30
CA TYR A 154 10.39 7.79 -0.05
C TYR A 154 9.61 7.14 1.10
N ARG A 155 10.29 6.59 2.10
CA ARG A 155 9.69 5.96 3.29
C ARG A 155 10.24 6.53 4.59
N ARG A 156 9.35 6.63 5.60
CA ARG A 156 9.68 6.92 7.00
C ARG A 156 8.72 6.14 7.91
N GLY A 157 9.23 5.07 8.52
CA GLY A 157 8.38 4.09 9.21
C GLY A 157 7.33 3.49 8.25
N PRO A 158 6.05 3.42 8.63
CA PRO A 158 4.99 2.90 7.77
C PRO A 158 4.49 3.92 6.73
N GLN A 159 4.97 5.17 6.76
CA GLN A 159 4.57 6.18 5.78
C GLN A 159 5.46 6.14 4.54
N THR A 160 4.83 6.24 3.37
CA THR A 160 5.52 6.50 2.12
C THR A 160 4.98 7.74 1.44
N VAL A 161 5.83 8.37 0.62
CA VAL A 161 5.44 9.44 -0.30
C VAL A 161 6.04 9.11 -1.66
N GLN A 162 5.19 8.79 -2.62
CA GLN A 162 5.59 8.72 -4.02
C GLN A 162 5.68 10.13 -4.58
N VAL A 163 6.77 10.41 -5.28
CA VAL A 163 7.06 11.70 -5.90
C VAL A 163 7.36 11.49 -7.36
N SER A 164 6.46 11.95 -8.21
CA SER A 164 6.67 11.97 -9.66
C SER A 164 7.11 13.36 -10.09
N ILE A 165 8.21 13.43 -10.85
CA ILE A 165 8.81 14.68 -11.32
C ILE A 165 8.82 14.65 -12.84
N SER A 166 8.18 15.64 -13.46
CA SER A 166 7.99 15.66 -14.91
C SER A 166 8.00 17.09 -15.46
N SER A 167 8.24 17.22 -16.76
CA SER A 167 8.10 18.51 -17.44
C SER A 167 6.61 18.85 -17.57
N ALA A 168 6.25 20.10 -17.31
CA ALA A 168 4.90 20.61 -17.48
C ALA A 168 4.85 21.70 -18.56
N PRO A 169 4.73 21.33 -19.85
CA PRO A 169 4.61 22.30 -20.94
C PRO A 169 3.45 23.29 -20.75
N ALA A 170 2.32 22.82 -20.23
CA ALA A 170 1.14 23.64 -19.93
C ALA A 170 1.37 24.65 -18.77
N GLN A 171 2.47 24.53 -18.02
CA GLN A 171 2.87 25.45 -16.96
C GLN A 171 4.08 26.31 -17.39
N GLY A 172 4.22 26.55 -18.69
CA GLY A 172 5.31 27.36 -19.25
C GLY A 172 6.65 26.63 -19.31
N GLY A 173 6.64 25.29 -19.38
CA GLY A 173 7.86 24.48 -19.42
C GLY A 173 8.57 24.31 -18.07
N LYS A 174 7.92 24.73 -16.97
CA LYS A 174 8.37 24.47 -15.59
C LYS A 174 8.40 22.96 -15.28
N THR A 175 9.08 22.59 -14.21
CA THR A 175 9.04 21.24 -13.66
C THR A 175 7.89 21.10 -12.68
N MET A 176 7.10 20.03 -12.83
CA MET A 176 6.00 19.65 -11.95
C MET A 176 6.43 18.51 -11.03
N MET A 177 6.08 18.65 -9.76
CA MET A 177 6.20 17.62 -8.74
C MET A 177 4.79 17.20 -8.30
N GLN A 178 4.49 15.91 -8.41
CA GLN A 178 3.25 15.32 -7.90
C GLN A 178 3.59 14.41 -6.73
N LEU A 179 3.04 14.71 -5.56
CA LEU A 179 3.30 14.01 -4.31
C LEU A 179 2.05 13.23 -3.90
N SER A 180 2.21 11.96 -3.57
CA SER A 180 1.12 11.07 -3.16
C SER A 180 1.53 10.26 -1.94
N PRO A 181 0.95 10.49 -0.75
CA PRO A 181 1.25 9.74 0.44
C PRO A 181 0.47 8.42 0.47
N GLN A 182 1.11 7.38 0.99
CA GLN A 182 0.46 6.11 1.27
C GLN A 182 0.89 5.61 2.64
N LEU A 183 -0.01 4.90 3.33
CA LEU A 183 0.31 4.20 4.55
C LEU A 183 0.45 2.71 4.23
N LEU A 184 1.60 2.13 4.58
CA LEU A 184 1.83 0.69 4.46
C LEU A 184 0.93 -0.06 5.47
N PRO A 185 0.32 -1.19 5.07
CA PRO A 185 -0.50 -2.00 5.96
C PRO A 185 0.31 -2.68 7.07
N VAL A 186 1.62 -2.83 6.87
CA VAL A 186 2.58 -3.40 7.81
C VAL A 186 3.96 -2.75 7.60
N ASP A 187 4.69 -2.53 8.69
CA ASP A 187 6.04 -1.97 8.67
C ASP A 187 7.07 -3.12 8.58
N LEU A 188 7.33 -3.62 7.37
CA LEU A 188 8.27 -4.72 7.14
C LEU A 188 9.72 -4.19 7.12
N PRO A 189 10.65 -4.73 7.93
CA PRO A 189 12.02 -4.25 7.98
C PRO A 189 12.79 -4.62 6.70
N ILE A 190 13.68 -3.72 6.28
CA ILE A 190 14.54 -3.88 5.10
C ILE A 190 15.98 -4.09 5.61
N PRO A 191 16.69 -5.14 5.19
CA PRO A 191 18.08 -5.33 5.59
C PRO A 191 18.98 -4.24 5.02
N PRO A 192 20.09 -3.90 5.69
CA PRO A 192 21.14 -3.07 5.11
C PRO A 192 21.61 -3.63 3.76
N ASN A 193 22.00 -2.74 2.84
CA ASN A 193 22.47 -3.12 1.49
C ASN A 193 21.44 -3.87 0.62
N ALA A 194 20.16 -3.86 0.98
CA ALA A 194 19.10 -4.32 0.08
C ALA A 194 19.06 -3.45 -1.19
N GLU A 195 19.00 -4.12 -2.33
CA GLU A 195 18.93 -3.52 -3.66
C GLU A 195 17.59 -3.86 -4.31
N GLY A 196 17.13 -3.03 -5.25
CA GLY A 196 15.92 -3.34 -6.01
C GLY A 196 14.64 -3.47 -5.15
N VAL A 197 14.61 -2.82 -4.00
CA VAL A 197 13.48 -2.87 -3.05
C VAL A 197 12.17 -2.53 -3.75
N ARG A 198 11.16 -3.38 -3.56
CA ARG A 198 9.81 -3.21 -4.10
C ARG A 198 8.77 -3.73 -3.12
N PHE A 199 7.71 -2.95 -2.93
CA PHE A 199 6.52 -3.35 -2.21
C PHE A 199 5.40 -3.71 -3.17
N SER A 200 4.74 -4.83 -2.92
CA SER A 200 3.45 -5.12 -3.53
C SER A 200 2.35 -4.97 -2.50
N HIS A 201 1.20 -4.46 -2.94
CA HIS A 201 -0.01 -4.41 -2.13
C HIS A 201 -0.89 -5.68 -2.33
N ARG A 202 -0.59 -6.51 -3.34
CA ARG A 202 -1.27 -7.80 -3.56
C ARG A 202 -0.32 -8.81 -4.23
N PRO A 203 0.12 -9.88 -3.53
CA PRO A 203 0.04 -10.01 -2.08
C PRO A 203 0.77 -8.86 -1.38
N VAL A 204 0.56 -8.67 -0.06
CA VAL A 204 1.33 -7.68 0.68
C VAL A 204 2.72 -8.26 0.89
N GLU A 205 3.71 -7.79 0.14
CA GLU A 205 5.06 -8.35 0.20
C GLU A 205 6.14 -7.29 -0.05
N LEU A 206 7.29 -7.50 0.58
CA LEU A 206 8.53 -6.77 0.34
C LEU A 206 9.49 -7.68 -0.43
N ASN A 207 9.90 -7.26 -1.62
CA ASN A 207 10.86 -7.95 -2.48
C ASN A 207 12.15 -7.13 -2.59
N PHE A 208 13.30 -7.78 -2.54
CA PHE A 208 14.60 -7.14 -2.74
C PHE A 208 15.68 -8.17 -3.10
N GLU A 209 16.79 -7.66 -3.64
CA GLU A 209 18.05 -8.40 -3.77
C GLU A 209 19.00 -8.04 -2.64
N HIS A 210 19.83 -8.99 -2.21
CA HIS A 210 20.89 -8.75 -1.24
C HIS A 210 22.21 -9.35 -1.74
N PRO A 211 23.34 -8.62 -1.66
CA PRO A 211 24.62 -9.08 -2.18
C PRO A 211 25.25 -10.22 -1.35
N GLY A 212 24.87 -10.34 -0.08
CA GLY A 212 25.27 -11.44 0.81
C GLY A 212 24.47 -12.72 0.60
N ASP A 213 24.88 -13.78 1.29
CA ASP A 213 24.17 -15.07 1.27
C ASP A 213 22.82 -15.01 2.00
N TRP A 214 21.99 -16.04 1.81
CA TRP A 214 20.66 -16.10 2.39
C TRP A 214 20.63 -16.22 3.92
N ASN A 215 21.75 -16.64 4.54
CA ASN A 215 21.89 -16.74 5.99
C ASN A 215 22.11 -15.35 6.59
N GLU A 216 22.76 -14.43 5.88
CA GLU A 216 22.84 -13.03 6.30
C GLU A 216 21.45 -12.38 6.35
N VAL A 217 20.63 -12.59 5.32
CA VAL A 217 19.24 -12.12 5.28
C VAL A 217 18.41 -12.76 6.40
N ALA A 218 18.55 -14.07 6.61
CA ALA A 218 17.84 -14.78 7.68
C ALA A 218 18.25 -14.30 9.07
N LYS A 219 19.55 -14.12 9.34
CA LYS A 219 20.05 -13.58 10.61
C LYS A 219 19.47 -12.19 10.90
N PHE A 220 19.38 -11.33 9.89
CA PHE A 220 18.73 -10.03 10.03
C PHE A 220 17.28 -10.16 10.51
N TYR A 221 16.46 -10.98 9.83
CA TYR A 221 15.05 -11.13 10.19
C TYR A 221 14.84 -11.89 11.52
N GLN A 222 15.69 -12.86 11.83
CA GLN A 222 15.68 -13.56 13.12
C GLN A 222 16.02 -12.63 14.29
N ALA A 223 16.79 -11.57 14.06
CA ALA A 223 17.06 -10.55 15.07
C ALA A 223 15.96 -9.47 15.13
N GLU A 224 15.50 -8.98 13.98
CA GLU A 224 14.62 -7.81 13.91
C GLU A 224 13.13 -8.14 14.12
N LEU A 225 12.62 -9.23 13.54
CA LEU A 225 11.19 -9.58 13.66
C LEU A 225 10.78 -9.85 15.13
N PRO A 226 11.58 -10.54 15.96
CA PRO A 226 11.28 -10.66 17.40
C PRO A 226 11.19 -9.35 18.15
N ARG A 227 12.01 -8.35 17.80
CA ARG A 227 11.94 -7.00 18.41
C ARG A 227 10.65 -6.28 18.05
N LEU A 228 10.09 -6.61 16.89
CA LEU A 228 8.79 -6.13 16.40
C LEU A 228 7.60 -6.98 16.88
N GLY A 229 7.83 -7.95 17.78
CA GLY A 229 6.76 -8.78 18.37
C GLY A 229 6.33 -9.99 17.55
N TRP A 230 7.12 -10.37 16.54
CA TRP A 230 6.91 -11.58 15.75
C TRP A 230 7.67 -12.76 16.35
N LYS A 231 7.09 -13.95 16.32
CA LYS A 231 7.71 -15.18 16.81
C LYS A 231 7.91 -16.14 15.65
N PRO A 232 9.12 -16.68 15.44
CA PRO A 232 9.34 -17.68 14.41
C PRO A 232 8.58 -18.96 14.76
N THR A 233 8.09 -19.68 13.75
CA THR A 233 7.42 -20.99 13.92
C THR A 233 8.41 -22.15 13.94
N THR A 234 9.66 -21.90 13.55
CA THR A 234 10.78 -22.85 13.55
C THR A 234 12.04 -22.15 14.06
N GLU A 235 12.98 -22.90 14.65
CA GLU A 235 14.24 -22.32 15.14
C GLU A 235 15.11 -21.78 14.00
N ASN A 236 15.23 -22.55 12.92
CA ASN A 236 16.01 -22.20 11.74
C ASN A 236 15.12 -22.08 10.49
N LEU A 237 15.71 -21.61 9.40
CA LEU A 237 15.12 -21.74 8.06
C LEU A 237 14.79 -23.21 7.77
N ILE A 238 13.69 -23.43 7.07
CA ILE A 238 13.41 -24.69 6.39
C ILE A 238 14.07 -24.59 5.02
N GLU A 239 15.11 -25.38 4.79
CA GLU A 239 15.88 -25.40 3.54
C GLU A 239 15.30 -26.42 2.55
N ASN A 240 15.21 -26.02 1.29
CA ASN A 240 14.98 -26.87 0.12
C ASN A 240 16.21 -26.80 -0.80
N GLU A 241 16.16 -27.49 -1.95
CA GLU A 241 17.32 -27.59 -2.87
C GLU A 241 17.86 -26.22 -3.34
N ASN A 242 16.99 -25.23 -3.57
CA ASN A 242 17.37 -23.94 -4.17
C ASN A 242 16.79 -22.71 -3.43
N ASP A 243 15.90 -22.94 -2.48
CA ASP A 243 15.26 -21.90 -1.69
C ASP A 243 15.19 -22.31 -0.21
N ALA A 244 14.98 -21.34 0.66
CA ALA A 244 14.73 -21.56 2.06
C ALA A 244 13.64 -20.60 2.54
N PHE A 245 12.92 -20.97 3.59
CA PHE A 245 11.88 -20.12 4.13
C PHE A 245 11.75 -20.22 5.64
N GLN A 246 11.20 -19.19 6.26
CA GLN A 246 10.84 -19.18 7.68
C GLN A 246 9.53 -18.41 7.85
N ILE A 247 8.63 -18.97 8.66
CA ILE A 247 7.34 -18.36 8.96
C ILE A 247 7.40 -17.76 10.36
N TYR A 248 6.75 -16.61 10.51
CA TYR A 248 6.63 -15.86 11.75
C TYR A 248 5.16 -15.57 12.04
N ARG A 249 4.80 -15.56 13.33
CA ARG A 249 3.46 -15.20 13.82
C ARG A 249 3.55 -14.10 14.87
N ASN A 250 2.69 -13.10 14.79
CA ASN A 250 2.58 -12.07 15.83
C ASN A 250 1.44 -12.39 16.82
N ALA A 251 1.24 -11.54 17.83
CA ALA A 251 0.18 -11.70 18.83
C ALA A 251 -1.24 -11.70 18.24
N GLU A 252 -1.43 -11.08 17.09
CA GLU A 252 -2.71 -11.04 16.38
C GLU A 252 -2.94 -12.28 15.51
N GLN A 253 -2.00 -13.23 15.46
CA GLN A 253 -1.98 -14.40 14.55
C GLN A 253 -1.71 -14.04 13.08
N ALA A 254 -1.26 -12.81 12.78
CA ALA A 254 -0.81 -12.45 11.45
C ALA A 254 0.40 -13.30 11.05
N LEU A 255 0.54 -13.59 9.77
CA LEU A 255 1.64 -14.33 9.17
C LEU A 255 2.63 -13.37 8.52
N ALA A 256 3.92 -13.58 8.79
CA ALA A 256 4.97 -13.10 7.91
C ALA A 256 5.80 -14.28 7.44
N GLN A 257 6.03 -14.42 6.14
CA GLN A 257 6.83 -15.50 5.56
C GLN A 257 8.03 -14.89 4.85
N LEU A 258 9.22 -15.17 5.38
CA LEU A 258 10.47 -14.92 4.68
C LEU A 258 10.71 -16.08 3.73
N LYS A 259 10.88 -15.79 2.45
CA LYS A 259 11.41 -16.69 1.43
C LYS A 259 12.71 -16.11 0.90
N VAL A 260 13.73 -16.94 0.78
CA VAL A 260 15.04 -16.57 0.22
C VAL A 260 15.47 -17.62 -0.80
N GLU A 261 16.04 -17.17 -1.91
CA GLU A 261 16.63 -18.04 -2.93
C GLU A 261 17.90 -17.41 -3.49
N THR A 262 18.85 -18.23 -3.94
CA THR A 262 20.06 -17.70 -4.59
C THR A 262 19.82 -17.59 -6.09
N ARG A 263 19.95 -16.40 -6.66
CA ARG A 263 19.79 -16.15 -8.10
C ARG A 263 20.82 -15.14 -8.59
N GLY A 264 21.60 -15.51 -9.60
CA GLY A 264 22.58 -14.61 -10.23
C GLY A 264 23.70 -14.16 -9.28
N GLY A 265 24.08 -15.00 -8.31
CA GLY A 265 25.12 -14.68 -7.33
C GLY A 265 24.67 -13.72 -6.22
N LYS A 266 23.37 -13.42 -6.13
CA LYS A 266 22.75 -12.65 -5.05
C LYS A 266 21.64 -13.47 -4.39
N THR A 267 21.24 -13.06 -3.18
CA THR A 267 20.04 -13.55 -2.54
C THR A 267 18.84 -12.73 -3.02
N GLN A 268 17.84 -13.38 -3.59
CA GLN A 268 16.51 -12.81 -3.77
C GLN A 268 15.70 -13.11 -2.52
N ALA A 269 15.08 -12.10 -1.94
CA ALA A 269 14.29 -12.24 -0.72
C ALA A 269 12.90 -11.66 -0.92
N THR A 270 11.90 -12.41 -0.45
CA THR A 270 10.51 -11.99 -0.37
C THR A 270 10.07 -12.13 1.08
N LEU A 271 9.56 -11.06 1.66
CA LEU A 271 8.87 -11.08 2.94
C LEU A 271 7.39 -10.80 2.70
N GLU A 272 6.58 -11.86 2.67
CA GLU A 272 5.14 -11.79 2.51
C GLU A 272 4.46 -11.59 3.86
N TYR A 273 3.44 -10.73 3.91
CA TYR A 273 2.59 -10.50 5.06
C TYR A 273 1.13 -10.87 4.75
N GLN A 274 0.49 -11.56 5.69
CA GLN A 274 -0.94 -11.77 5.68
C GLN A 274 -1.51 -11.45 7.07
N SER A 275 -2.54 -10.61 7.09
CA SER A 275 -3.33 -10.42 8.30
C SER A 275 -4.15 -11.67 8.60
N PRO A 276 -4.68 -11.83 9.82
CA PRO A 276 -5.50 -12.99 10.17
C PRO A 276 -6.73 -13.14 9.27
N THR A 277 -7.42 -12.04 8.97
CA THR A 277 -8.62 -12.08 8.12
C THR A 277 -8.27 -12.46 6.69
N VAL A 278 -7.17 -11.92 6.13
CA VAL A 278 -6.74 -12.28 4.77
C VAL A 278 -6.27 -13.74 4.72
N PHE A 279 -5.58 -14.22 5.76
CA PHE A 279 -5.16 -15.61 5.86
C PHE A 279 -6.37 -16.57 5.88
N GLU A 280 -7.39 -16.30 6.70
CA GLU A 280 -8.62 -17.09 6.76
C GLU A 280 -9.37 -17.08 5.41
N GLU A 281 -9.47 -15.93 4.75
CA GLU A 281 -10.09 -15.82 3.42
C GLU A 281 -9.34 -16.62 2.36
N ASN A 282 -8.01 -16.55 2.37
CA ASN A 282 -7.17 -17.31 1.45
C ASN A 282 -7.30 -18.82 1.69
N GLU A 283 -7.35 -19.24 2.95
CA GLU A 283 -7.56 -20.65 3.31
C GLU A 283 -8.93 -21.14 2.80
N GLN A 284 -9.99 -20.37 3.02
CA GLN A 284 -11.33 -20.70 2.49
C GLN A 284 -11.33 -20.83 0.96
N ARG A 285 -10.74 -19.86 0.26
CA ARG A 285 -10.60 -19.88 -1.21
C ARG A 285 -9.81 -21.10 -1.68
N PHE A 286 -8.73 -21.46 -0.98
CA PHE A 286 -7.93 -22.62 -1.29
C PHE A 286 -8.71 -23.92 -1.13
N GLN A 287 -9.48 -24.06 -0.04
CA GLN A 287 -10.33 -25.23 0.18
C GLN A 287 -11.45 -25.35 -0.86
N GLU A 288 -12.09 -24.25 -1.24
CA GLU A 288 -13.08 -24.24 -2.32
C GLU A 288 -12.46 -24.63 -3.68
N PHE A 289 -11.27 -24.12 -3.99
CA PHE A 289 -10.55 -24.47 -5.19
C PHE A 289 -10.19 -25.96 -5.24
N ARG A 290 -9.72 -26.51 -4.11
CA ARG A 290 -9.45 -27.95 -3.98
C ARG A 290 -10.69 -28.80 -4.21
N LYS A 291 -11.82 -28.45 -3.58
CA LYS A 291 -13.09 -29.14 -3.78
C LYS A 291 -13.54 -29.11 -5.26
N LYS A 292 -13.41 -27.97 -5.93
CA LYS A 292 -13.72 -27.85 -7.37
C LYS A 292 -12.82 -28.74 -8.22
N GLN A 293 -11.51 -28.74 -7.97
CA GLN A 293 -10.58 -29.62 -8.66
C GLN A 293 -10.86 -31.11 -8.44
N GLU A 294 -11.21 -31.50 -7.22
CA GLU A 294 -11.58 -32.88 -6.92
C GLU A 294 -12.88 -33.28 -7.63
N ALA A 295 -13.89 -32.40 -7.66
CA ALA A 295 -15.14 -32.62 -8.40
C ALA A 295 -14.90 -32.69 -9.92
N GLU A 296 -14.07 -31.82 -10.49
CA GLU A 296 -13.71 -31.84 -11.91
C GLU A 296 -12.92 -33.09 -12.29
N LYS A 297 -12.02 -33.57 -11.41
CA LYS A 297 -11.31 -34.83 -11.62
C LYS A 297 -12.25 -36.03 -11.53
N ALA A 298 -13.22 -36.02 -10.60
CA ALA A 298 -14.24 -37.06 -10.48
C ALA A 298 -15.25 -37.05 -11.64
N ALA A 299 -15.43 -35.90 -12.30
CA ALA A 299 -16.33 -35.74 -13.45
C ALA A 299 -15.66 -36.02 -14.81
N LYS A 300 -14.34 -36.22 -14.87
CA LYS A 300 -13.64 -36.67 -16.08
C LYS A 300 -13.76 -38.20 -16.19
N PRO A 301 -14.33 -38.73 -17.29
CA PRO A 301 -14.53 -40.16 -17.50
C PRO A 301 -13.23 -40.94 -17.71
#